data_AF-A0A5M5C583-F1
#
_entry.id   AF-A0A5M5C583-F1
#
_cell.length_a   1.000
_cell.length_b   1.000
_cell.length_c   1.000
_cell.angle_alpha   90.00
_cell.angle_beta   90.00
_cell.angle_gamma   90.00
#
_symmetry.space_group_name_H-M   'P 1'
#
loop_
_entity.id
_entity.type
_entity.pdbx_description
1 polymer ?
#
loop_
_entity_poly.entity_id
_entity_poly.type
_entity_poly.pdbx_seq_one_letter_code
_entity_poly.pdbx_strand_id
1 'polypeptide(L)'
;MKENLLGIDVGGTKCAIIYGIKENDELHIIDKKKFDTTTVDETIDRILCETEKMMNLHQLTPTNTKAIGICCGGPLNSETGIVMSPPNLPGWDNIP
;
A
#
# COMPACT_ATOMS: atom_id res chain seq x y z
N MET A 1 13.05 -16.88 9.11
CA MET A 1 11.84 -17.37 8.41
C MET A 1 11.54 -16.45 7.24
N LYS A 2 10.99 -16.98 6.15
CA LYS A 2 10.62 -16.22 4.95
C LYS A 2 9.21 -15.66 5.11
N GLU A 3 9.05 -14.35 4.99
CA GLU A 3 7.77 -13.65 5.16
C GLU A 3 7.44 -12.86 3.90
N ASN A 4 6.26 -13.07 3.32
CA ASN A 4 5.77 -12.24 2.22
C ASN A 4 5.10 -11.00 2.79
N LEU A 5 5.50 -9.83 2.32
CA LEU A 5 5.03 -8.52 2.77
C LEU A 5 4.54 -7.71 1.57
N LEU A 6 3.40 -7.06 1.72
CA LEU A 6 2.95 -6.04 0.78
C LEU A 6 3.13 -4.65 1.39
N GLY A 7 3.58 -3.72 0.58
CA GLY A 7 3.69 -2.30 0.92
C GLY A 7 2.86 -1.46 -0.04
N ILE A 8 2.10 -0.52 0.50
CA ILE A 8 1.37 0.49 -0.26
C ILE A 8 1.97 1.85 0.11
N ASP A 9 2.43 2.59 -0.88
CA ASP A 9 2.92 3.97 -0.73
C ASP A 9 1.91 4.91 -1.38
N VAL A 10 1.29 5.78 -0.59
CA VAL A 10 0.28 6.75 -1.03
C VAL A 10 0.90 8.14 -1.03
N GLY A 11 1.35 8.57 -2.20
CA GLY A 11 1.93 9.90 -2.42
C GLY A 11 0.96 10.85 -3.10
N GLY A 12 1.26 12.15 -3.02
CA GLY A 12 0.41 13.20 -3.61
C GLY A 12 0.39 13.25 -5.13
N THR A 13 1.37 12.60 -5.78
CA THR A 13 1.47 12.52 -7.25
C THR A 13 1.46 11.10 -7.77
N LYS A 14 1.99 10.15 -6.98
CA LYS A 14 2.10 8.75 -7.37
C LYS A 14 1.84 7.86 -6.17
N CYS A 15 1.22 6.73 -6.44
CA CYS A 15 1.10 5.62 -5.51
C CYS A 15 1.94 4.42 -6.00
N ALA A 16 2.26 3.51 -5.08
CA ALA A 16 2.91 2.26 -5.43
C ALA A 16 2.43 1.08 -4.60
N ILE A 17 2.30 -0.08 -5.25
CA ILE A 17 2.15 -1.39 -4.61
C ILE A 17 3.48 -2.12 -4.74
N ILE A 18 4.00 -2.62 -3.63
CA ILE A 18 5.32 -3.24 -3.53
C ILE A 18 5.14 -4.61 -2.91
N TYR A 19 5.63 -5.65 -3.58
CA TYR A 19 5.77 -6.97 -2.97
C TYR A 19 7.23 -7.18 -2.58
N GLY A 20 7.43 -7.52 -1.31
CA GLY A 20 8.73 -7.86 -0.75
C GLY A 20 8.72 -9.19 -0.02
N ILE A 21 9.89 -9.81 0.04
CA ILE A 21 10.15 -11.00 0.84
C ILE A 21 11.17 -10.62 1.90
N LYS A 22 10.80 -10.80 3.17
CA LYS A 22 11.73 -10.67 4.29
C LYS A 22 12.30 -12.04 4.64
N GLU A 23 13.62 -12.14 4.63
CA GLU A 23 14.37 -13.31 5.09
C GLU A 23 15.36 -12.86 6.17
N ASN A 24 15.09 -13.27 7.42
CA ASN A 24 15.85 -12.81 8.60
C ASN A 24 15.74 -11.27 8.73
N ASP A 25 16.85 -10.54 8.69
CA ASP A 25 16.89 -9.08 8.76
C ASP A 25 17.00 -8.40 7.39
N GLU A 26 16.97 -9.18 6.30
CA GLU A 26 17.03 -8.66 4.94
C GLU A 26 15.63 -8.59 4.32
N LEU A 27 15.35 -7.46 3.65
CA LEU A 27 14.14 -7.27 2.86
C LEU A 27 14.51 -7.17 1.39
N HIS A 28 13.99 -8.09 0.58
CA HIS A 28 14.16 -8.08 -0.87
C HIS A 28 12.87 -7.60 -1.54
N ILE A 29 12.97 -6.54 -2.34
CA ILE A 29 11.86 -6.10 -3.18
C ILE A 29 11.77 -7.03 -4.39
N ILE A 30 10.63 -7.69 -4.55
CA ILE A 30 10.40 -8.66 -5.63
C ILE A 30 9.71 -7.98 -6.81
N ASP A 31 8.72 -7.13 -6.52
CA ASP A 31 7.96 -6.44 -7.56
C ASP A 31 7.45 -5.08 -7.06
N LYS A 32 7.26 -4.16 -7.99
CA LYS A 32 6.75 -2.81 -7.72
C LYS A 32 5.90 -2.32 -8.88
N LYS A 33 4.62 -2.06 -8.59
CA LYS A 33 3.71 -1.35 -9.48
C LYS A 33 3.60 0.11 -9.06
N LYS A 34 3.68 1.03 -10.01
CA LYS A 34 3.43 2.47 -9.79
C LYS A 34 2.28 2.95 -10.66
N PHE A 35 1.53 3.92 -10.16
CA PHE A 35 0.50 4.64 -10.90
C PHE A 35 0.33 6.05 -10.33
N ASP A 36 -0.29 6.94 -11.11
CA ASP A 36 -0.51 8.32 -10.69
C ASP A 36 -1.65 8.41 -9.68
N THR A 37 -1.52 9.34 -8.74
CA THR A 37 -2.58 9.71 -7.80
C THR A 37 -3.56 10.64 -8.51
N THR A 38 -4.86 10.34 -8.44
CA THR A 38 -5.91 11.14 -9.10
C THR A 38 -6.92 11.65 -8.07
N THR A 39 -8.21 11.35 -8.23
CA THR A 39 -9.22 11.61 -7.20
C THR A 39 -9.12 10.57 -6.08
N VAL A 40 -9.71 10.85 -4.92
CA VAL A 40 -9.69 9.96 -3.75
C VAL A 40 -10.24 8.58 -4.12
N ASP A 41 -11.47 8.54 -4.64
CA ASP A 41 -12.18 7.30 -4.97
C ASP A 41 -11.43 6.49 -6.04
N GLU A 42 -11.02 7.13 -7.14
CA GLU A 42 -10.26 6.45 -8.20
C GLU A 42 -8.91 5.92 -7.70
N THR A 43 -8.25 6.66 -6.80
CA THR A 43 -6.95 6.24 -6.25
C THR A 43 -7.14 5.04 -5.33
N ILE A 44 -8.18 5.05 -4.47
CA ILE A 44 -8.51 3.92 -3.59
C ILE A 44 -8.87 2.68 -4.42
N ASP A 45 -9.77 2.81 -5.41
CA ASP A 45 -10.15 1.72 -6.31
C ASP A 45 -8.93 1.14 -7.02
N ARG A 46 -8.00 2.00 -7.43
CA ARG A 46 -6.77 1.58 -8.10
C ARG A 46 -5.78 0.91 -7.14
N ILE A 47 -5.67 1.37 -5.89
CA ILE A 47 -4.88 0.69 -4.85
C ILE A 47 -5.41 -0.72 -4.65
N LEU A 48 -6.73 -0.89 -4.50
CA LEU A 48 -7.36 -2.20 -4.30
C LEU A 48 -7.12 -3.12 -5.51
N CYS A 49 -7.44 -2.64 -6.71
CA CYS A 49 -7.29 -3.38 -7.96
C CYS A 49 -5.83 -3.81 -8.23
N GLU A 50 -4.86 -2.90 -8.05
CA GLU A 50 -3.45 -3.23 -8.28
C GLU A 50 -2.87 -4.11 -7.16
N THR A 51 -3.39 -4.01 -5.93
CA THR A 51 -3.04 -4.95 -4.84
C THR A 51 -3.52 -6.36 -5.16
N GLU A 52 -4.78 -6.54 -5.59
CA GLU A 52 -5.30 -7.84 -6.00
C GLU A 52 -4.52 -8.43 -7.18
N LYS A 53 -4.17 -7.62 -8.18
CA LYS A 53 -3.33 -8.05 -9.30
C LYS A 53 -1.95 -8.51 -8.83
N MET A 54 -1.31 -7.75 -7.95
CA MET A 54 -0.02 -8.12 -7.36
C MET A 54 -0.12 -9.46 -6.62
N MET A 55 -1.17 -9.63 -5.81
CA MET A 55 -1.40 -10.88 -5.08
C MET A 55 -1.61 -12.06 -6.02
N ASN A 56 -2.47 -11.91 -7.03
CA ASN A 56 -2.74 -12.97 -8.00
C ASN A 56 -1.50 -13.35 -8.82
N LEU A 57 -0.71 -12.37 -9.25
CA LEU A 57 0.53 -12.58 -10.02
C LEU A 57 1.54 -13.44 -9.25
N HIS A 58 1.68 -13.18 -7.94
CA HIS A 58 2.65 -13.84 -7.08
C HIS A 58 2.05 -14.96 -6.21
N GLN A 59 0.80 -15.37 -6.48
CA GLN A 59 0.07 -16.41 -5.76
C GLN A 59 0.03 -16.16 -4.24
N LEU A 60 -0.11 -14.89 -3.86
CA LEU A 60 -0.25 -14.46 -2.48
C LEU A 60 -1.68 -14.71 -2.01
N THR A 61 -1.80 -15.22 -0.80
CA THR A 61 -3.05 -15.51 -0.12
C THR A 61 -3.00 -14.92 1.29
N PRO A 62 -4.16 -14.77 1.97
CA PRO A 62 -4.17 -14.36 3.38
C PRO A 62 -3.37 -15.29 4.30
N THR A 63 -3.15 -16.55 3.91
CA THR A 63 -2.41 -17.53 4.73
C THR A 63 -0.90 -17.48 4.54
N ASN A 64 -0.41 -16.95 3.40
CA ASN A 64 1.02 -16.85 3.10
C ASN A 64 1.54 -15.40 3.08
N THR A 65 0.65 -14.41 3.21
CA THR A 65 0.99 -12.98 3.29
C THR A 65 1.00 -12.56 4.75
N LYS A 66 2.18 -12.22 5.28
CA LYS A 66 2.35 -11.93 6.71
C LYS A 66 1.69 -10.62 7.11
N ALA A 67 1.80 -9.58 6.28
CA ALA A 67 1.24 -8.27 6.54
C ALA A 67 1.13 -7.43 5.25
N ILE A 68 0.27 -6.42 5.31
CA ILE A 68 0.24 -5.28 4.39
C ILE A 68 0.54 -4.02 5.20
N GLY A 69 1.55 -3.26 4.80
CA GLY A 69 1.86 -1.96 5.38
C GLY A 69 1.43 -0.84 4.44
N ILE A 70 0.84 0.23 4.98
CA ILE A 70 0.47 1.42 4.22
C ILE A 70 1.28 2.61 4.75
N CYS A 71 2.03 3.25 3.87
CA CYS A 71 2.72 4.50 4.11
C CYS A 71 1.96 5.62 3.42
N CYS A 72 1.54 6.63 4.17
CA CYS A 72 0.82 7.79 3.67
C CYS A 72 1.35 9.05 4.37
N GLY A 73 1.27 10.20 3.70
CA GLY A 73 1.52 11.49 4.34
C GLY A 73 0.55 11.71 5.51
N GLY A 74 1.01 12.37 6.58
CA GLY A 74 0.17 12.76 7.70
C GLY A 74 -0.56 14.10 7.48
N PRO A 75 -1.53 14.46 8.34
CA PRO A 75 -1.88 13.79 9.58
C PRO A 75 -2.60 12.44 9.36
N LEU A 76 -2.25 11.45 10.20
CA LEU A 76 -2.82 10.10 10.20
C LEU A 76 -2.91 9.57 11.64
N ASN A 77 -3.89 8.71 11.92
CA ASN A 77 -3.97 7.91 13.13
C ASN A 77 -3.55 6.47 12.80
N SER A 78 -2.35 6.07 13.20
CA SER A 78 -1.81 4.74 12.90
C SER A 78 -2.47 3.62 13.72
N GLU A 79 -3.12 3.95 14.84
CA GLU A 79 -3.84 2.96 15.65
C GLU A 79 -5.18 2.61 15.01
N THR A 80 -5.89 3.60 14.44
CA THR A 80 -7.19 3.39 13.79
C THR A 80 -7.13 3.26 12.28
N GLY A 81 -5.96 3.48 11.66
CA GLY A 81 -5.78 3.46 10.20
C GLY A 81 -6.25 4.71 9.45
N ILE A 82 -6.75 5.74 10.15
CA ILE A 82 -7.43 6.87 9.52
C ILE A 82 -6.43 7.89 8.97
N VAL A 83 -6.50 8.15 7.66
CA VAL A 83 -5.81 9.26 6.98
C VAL A 83 -6.66 10.52 7.11
N MET A 84 -6.18 11.52 7.87
CA MET A 84 -7.05 12.60 8.32
C MET A 84 -7.22 13.72 7.31
N SER A 85 -6.14 14.34 6.84
CA SER A 85 -6.19 15.42 5.84
C SER A 85 -4.77 15.81 5.37
N PRO A 86 -4.01 14.91 4.72
CA PRO A 86 -2.63 15.20 4.37
C PRO A 86 -2.53 16.35 3.37
N PRO A 87 -1.60 17.30 3.56
CA PRO A 87 -1.53 18.51 2.71
C PRO A 87 -1.19 18.17 1.25
N ASN A 88 -0.56 17.03 1.02
CA ASN A 88 -0.19 16.52 -0.30
C ASN A 88 -1.29 15.68 -0.96
N LEU A 89 -2.41 15.40 -0.28
CA LEU A 89 -3.50 14.57 -0.77
C LEU A 89 -4.85 15.30 -0.62
N PRO A 90 -5.16 16.28 -1.51
CA PRO A 90 -6.40 17.03 -1.44
C PRO A 90 -7.65 16.12 -1.48
N GLY A 91 -8.60 16.36 -0.57
CA GLY A 91 -9.85 15.60 -0.46
C GLY A 91 -9.75 14.32 0.36
N TRP A 92 -8.56 13.91 0.81
CA TRP A 92 -8.38 12.76 1.70
C TRP A 92 -8.72 13.13 3.13
N ASP A 93 -10.01 13.36 3.39
CA ASP A 93 -10.53 13.81 4.67
C ASP A 93 -11.15 12.65 5.49
N ASN A 94 -10.44 12.21 6.52
CA ASN A 94 -10.80 11.08 7.41
C ASN A 94 -11.10 9.76 6.67
N ILE A 95 -10.23 9.40 5.74
CA ILE A 95 -10.30 8.14 4.99
C ILE A 95 -9.87 6.97 5.88
N PRO A 96 -10.67 5.89 6.01
CA PRO A 96 -10.37 4.73 6.84
C PRO A 96 -9.34 3.77 6.22
#